data_AF-A0A1Y1RVX7-F1
#
_entry.id   AF-A0A1Y1RVX7-F1
#
_cell.length_a   1.000
_cell.length_b   1.000
_cell.length_c   1.000
_cell.angle_alpha   90.00
_cell.angle_beta   90.00
_cell.angle_gamma   90.00
#
_symmetry.space_group_name_H-M   'P 1'
#
loop_
_entity.id
_entity.type
_entity.pdbx_description
1 polymer ?
#
loop_
_entity_poly.entity_id
_entity_poly.type
_entity_poly.pdbx_seq_one_letter_code
_entity_poly.pdbx_strand_id
1 'polypeptide(L)'
;MSACRDFPGSSGVCCVSIRRLPGGPLDKEPIPEEEEIGISQSEVDKYVLGVKVEYFKRGFHEFLVTPARPMAIEGITKTISVWVVGRNNRHTLKLLISDYFGNRAEITMGSLNFTGWKKMTVAIPPHIIQRDYHHANRMGIRVDGFKILCDPVDTYGDYYIYFDDMRAVTDLYSEESRDVDDMQDSW
;
A
#
# COMPACT_ATOMS: atom_id res chain seq x y z
N MET A 1 -5.82 -11.78 7.06
CA MET A 1 -4.73 -11.40 6.12
C MET A 1 -4.00 -12.68 5.79
N SER A 2 -4.10 -13.13 4.54
CA SER A 2 -3.45 -14.37 4.11
C SER A 2 -2.05 -14.03 3.66
N ALA A 3 -1.04 -14.51 4.38
CA ALA A 3 0.36 -14.45 3.95
C ALA A 3 0.62 -15.63 3.00
N CYS A 4 1.37 -15.36 1.93
CA CYS A 4 1.86 -16.33 0.93
C CYS A 4 0.81 -17.22 0.26
N ARG A 5 0.38 -16.84 -0.95
CA ARG A 5 0.18 -17.86 -1.99
C ARG A 5 1.53 -18.07 -2.64
N ASP A 6 2.16 -19.21 -2.37
CA ASP A 6 3.27 -19.70 -3.18
C ASP A 6 2.78 -19.71 -4.63
N PHE A 7 3.43 -18.92 -5.49
CA PHE A 7 3.20 -19.01 -6.92
C PHE A 7 3.63 -20.42 -7.35
N PRO A 8 2.88 -21.12 -8.21
CA PRO A 8 3.32 -22.41 -8.75
C PRO A 8 4.59 -22.18 -9.59
N GLY A 9 5.76 -22.33 -8.95
CA GLY A 9 7.08 -22.01 -9.51
C GLY A 9 8.09 -21.42 -8.51
N SER A 10 7.65 -20.86 -7.37
CA SER A 10 8.58 -20.33 -6.35
C SER A 10 8.96 -21.44 -5.36
N SER A 11 9.99 -22.21 -5.68
CA SER A 11 10.58 -23.20 -4.77
C SER A 11 11.15 -22.52 -3.53
N GLY A 12 10.37 -22.44 -2.43
CA GLY A 12 10.81 -22.14 -1.05
C GLY A 12 12.11 -21.35 -0.89
N VAL A 13 12.15 -20.09 -1.36
CA VAL A 13 13.38 -19.29 -1.38
C VAL A 13 13.52 -18.38 -0.15
N CYS A 14 12.40 -18.08 0.51
CA CYS A 14 12.35 -17.35 1.78
C CYS A 14 11.10 -17.74 2.58
N CYS A 15 11.12 -17.49 3.89
CA CYS A 15 9.94 -17.57 4.77
C CYS A 15 9.48 -16.14 5.12
N VAL A 16 8.18 -15.88 5.06
CA VAL A 16 7.60 -14.57 5.38
C VAL A 16 6.64 -14.69 6.56
N SER A 17 6.86 -13.88 7.59
CA SER A 17 6.02 -13.80 8.79
C SER A 17 5.51 -12.38 8.99
N ILE A 18 4.24 -12.23 9.37
CA ILE A 18 3.60 -10.93 9.58
C ILE A 18 3.16 -10.82 11.03
N ARG A 19 3.42 -9.68 11.67
CA ARG A 19 3.03 -9.41 13.05
C ARG A 19 2.58 -7.96 13.23
N ARG A 20 1.57 -7.74 14.07
CA ARG A 20 1.22 -6.40 14.57
C ARG A 20 2.08 -6.08 15.78
N LEU A 21 2.70 -4.91 15.79
CA LEU A 21 3.64 -4.51 16.84
C LEU A 21 3.30 -3.12 17.37
N PRO A 22 3.46 -2.85 18.66
CA PRO A 22 3.22 -1.51 19.19
C PRO A 22 4.31 -0.53 18.72
N GLY A 23 3.93 0.69 18.38
CA GLY A 23 4.84 1.76 17.93
C GLY A 23 4.23 2.62 16.83
N GLY A 24 5.02 3.55 16.29
CA GLY A 24 4.63 4.42 15.18
C GLY A 24 5.74 5.40 14.79
N PRO A 25 5.62 6.11 13.66
CA PRO A 25 6.50 7.21 13.28
C PRO A 25 6.28 8.42 14.18
N LEU A 26 7.37 9.08 14.62
CA LEU A 26 7.30 10.27 15.47
C LEU A 26 6.80 11.50 14.71
N ASP A 27 7.14 11.61 13.43
CA ASP A 27 6.81 12.75 12.57
C ASP A 27 5.42 12.59 11.90
N LYS A 28 4.56 11.73 12.48
CA LYS A 28 3.20 11.51 11.99
C LYS A 28 2.30 12.66 12.43
N GLU A 29 1.70 13.33 11.46
CA GLU A 29 0.73 14.40 11.71
C GLU A 29 -0.70 13.81 11.74
N PRO A 30 -1.52 14.13 12.74
CA PRO A 30 -2.93 13.73 12.77
C PRO A 30 -3.70 14.38 11.61
N ILE A 31 -4.75 13.71 11.15
CA ILE A 31 -5.64 14.27 10.12
C ILE A 31 -6.74 15.07 10.86
N PRO A 32 -7.04 16.32 10.45
CA PRO A 32 -8.06 17.15 11.10
C PRO A 32 -9.43 16.46 11.18
N GLU A 33 -9.80 15.73 10.13
CA GLU A 33 -11.07 14.99 10.05
C GLU A 33 -11.15 13.84 11.08
N GLU A 34 -10.03 13.23 11.45
CA GLU A 34 -9.99 12.17 12.47
C GLU A 34 -10.24 12.75 13.88
N GLU A 35 -9.75 13.96 14.14
CA GLU A 35 -9.99 14.69 15.39
C GLU A 35 -11.47 15.09 15.52
N GLU A 36 -12.12 15.48 14.42
CA GLU A 36 -13.54 15.85 14.39
C GLU A 36 -14.50 14.67 14.64
N ILE A 37 -14.13 13.47 14.17
CA ILE A 37 -14.95 12.26 14.37
C ILE A 37 -14.82 11.71 15.81
N GLY A 38 -13.94 12.30 16.64
CA GLY A 38 -13.78 11.92 18.05
C GLY A 38 -13.16 10.54 18.23
N ILE A 39 -12.48 10.02 17.20
CA ILE A 39 -11.68 8.81 17.30
C ILE A 39 -10.39 9.21 18.01
N SER A 40 -10.22 8.77 19.25
CA SER A 40 -8.96 8.92 19.98
C SER A 40 -7.82 8.32 19.14
N GLN A 41 -7.02 9.17 18.50
CA GLN A 41 -5.85 8.80 17.69
C GLN A 41 -4.96 7.77 18.43
N SER A 42 -4.89 7.90 19.76
CA SER A 42 -4.13 7.06 20.67
C SER A 42 -4.64 5.62 20.84
N GLU A 43 -5.91 5.32 20.54
CA GLU A 43 -6.46 3.95 20.64
C GLU A 43 -6.46 3.22 19.29
N VAL A 44 -6.65 3.95 18.19
CA VAL A 44 -6.69 3.36 16.84
C VAL A 44 -5.28 3.17 16.26
N ASP A 45 -4.35 4.08 16.57
CA ASP A 45 -3.01 4.13 15.96
C ASP A 45 -1.90 3.57 16.87
N LYS A 46 -2.21 2.48 17.59
CA LYS A 46 -1.24 1.88 18.52
C LYS A 46 -0.27 0.92 17.84
N TYR A 47 -0.65 0.38 16.68
CA TYR A 47 0.00 -0.78 16.09
C TYR A 47 0.48 -0.54 14.66
N VAL A 48 1.72 -0.96 14.39
CA VAL A 48 2.31 -1.01 13.06
C VAL A 48 2.27 -2.42 12.49
N LEU A 49 2.32 -2.50 11.16
CA LEU A 49 2.46 -3.77 10.43
C LEU A 49 3.95 -4.11 10.29
N GLY A 50 4.42 -5.11 11.04
CA GLY A 50 5.76 -5.67 10.88
C GLY A 50 5.76 -6.89 9.97
N VAL A 51 6.71 -6.94 9.05
CA VAL A 51 6.96 -8.10 8.17
C VAL A 51 8.41 -8.53 8.38
N LYS A 52 8.58 -9.81 8.73
CA LYS A 52 9.86 -10.50 8.81
C LYS A 52 10.00 -11.41 7.59
N VAL A 53 11.16 -11.35 6.94
CA VAL A 53 11.53 -12.22 5.83
C VAL A 53 12.84 -12.93 6.18
N GLU A 54 12.85 -14.25 6.10
CA GLU A 54 14.04 -15.07 6.33
C GLU A 54 14.52 -15.61 4.97
N TYR A 55 15.71 -15.19 4.53
CA TYR A 55 16.25 -15.60 3.24
C TYR A 55 17.03 -16.91 3.38
N PHE A 56 16.70 -17.93 2.58
CA PHE A 56 17.44 -19.19 2.58
C PHE A 56 18.67 -19.17 1.66
N LYS A 57 18.62 -18.35 0.61
CA LYS A 57 19.72 -18.16 -0.36
C LYS A 57 19.77 -16.71 -0.80
N ARG A 58 20.96 -16.22 -1.15
CA ARG A 58 21.11 -14.94 -1.85
C ARG A 58 20.57 -15.04 -3.26
N GLY A 59 19.91 -14.00 -3.73
CA GLY A 59 19.35 -13.98 -5.07
C GLY A 59 18.38 -12.83 -5.30
N PHE A 60 17.82 -12.78 -6.51
CA PHE A 60 16.75 -11.86 -6.84
C PHE A 60 15.45 -12.44 -6.33
N HIS A 61 15.04 -11.97 -5.15
CA HIS A 61 13.76 -12.34 -4.56
C HIS A 61 12.78 -11.20 -4.67
N GLU A 62 11.51 -11.55 -4.75
CA GLU A 62 10.43 -10.61 -4.56
C GLU A 62 9.42 -11.21 -3.59
N PHE A 63 8.85 -10.37 -2.74
CA PHE A 63 7.75 -10.75 -1.88
C PHE A 63 6.69 -9.67 -1.87
N LEU A 64 5.45 -10.10 -1.64
CA LEU A 64 4.27 -9.26 -1.69
C LEU A 64 3.62 -9.20 -0.30
N VAL A 65 3.28 -7.98 0.11
CA VAL A 65 2.48 -7.71 1.30
C VAL A 65 1.11 -7.27 0.82
N THR A 66 0.15 -8.19 0.88
CA THR A 66 -1.21 -7.97 0.37
C THR A 66 -2.24 -8.03 1.50
N PRO A 67 -3.24 -7.15 1.50
CA PRO A 67 -4.36 -7.24 2.43
C PRO A 67 -5.25 -8.43 2.07
N ALA A 68 -6.10 -8.86 3.01
CA ALA A 68 -7.05 -9.95 2.76
C ALA A 68 -8.09 -9.58 1.69
N ARG A 69 -8.40 -8.29 1.58
CA ARG A 69 -9.27 -7.70 0.55
C ARG A 69 -8.56 -6.45 0.01
N PRO A 70 -8.56 -6.23 -1.31
CA PRO A 70 -8.04 -4.98 -1.89
C PRO A 70 -8.73 -3.77 -1.27
N MET A 71 -7.97 -2.69 -1.09
CA MET A 71 -8.49 -1.45 -0.51
C MET A 71 -8.97 -0.55 -1.64
N ALA A 72 -10.28 -0.37 -1.78
CA ALA A 72 -10.85 0.56 -2.75
C ALA A 72 -10.64 2.00 -2.28
N ILE A 73 -10.23 2.87 -3.20
CA ILE A 73 -10.08 4.31 -2.99
C ILE A 73 -11.01 4.99 -3.97
N GLU A 74 -11.94 5.78 -3.43
CA GLU A 74 -12.96 6.51 -4.19
C GLU A 74 -12.40 7.82 -4.77
N GLY A 75 -13.05 8.34 -5.81
CA GLY A 75 -12.61 9.52 -6.55
C GLY A 75 -11.32 9.34 -7.36
N ILE A 76 -10.75 10.47 -7.79
CA ILE A 76 -9.53 10.48 -8.60
C ILE A 76 -8.32 10.60 -7.68
N THR A 77 -7.59 9.51 -7.49
CA THR A 77 -6.38 9.47 -6.66
C THR A 77 -5.22 10.18 -7.37
N LYS A 78 -4.67 11.21 -6.72
CA LYS A 78 -3.51 11.97 -7.19
C LYS A 78 -2.21 11.35 -6.66
N THR A 79 -2.15 11.11 -5.35
CA THR A 79 -0.97 10.57 -4.68
C THR A 79 -1.33 9.55 -3.61
N ILE A 80 -0.42 8.60 -3.39
CA ILE A 80 -0.48 7.64 -2.28
C ILE A 80 0.81 7.78 -1.49
N SER A 81 0.68 7.83 -0.16
CA SER A 81 1.81 7.88 0.77
C SER A 81 1.70 6.79 1.82
N VAL A 82 2.83 6.27 2.27
CA VAL A 82 2.92 5.28 3.33
C VAL A 82 4.20 5.51 4.13
N TRP A 83 4.13 5.32 5.44
CA TRP A 83 5.31 5.33 6.29
C TRP A 83 5.97 3.97 6.30
N VAL A 84 7.27 3.96 6.04
CA VAL A 84 8.06 2.72 5.98
C VAL A 84 9.33 2.88 6.80
N VAL A 85 9.70 1.85 7.54
CA VAL A 85 11.01 1.79 8.18
C VAL A 85 12.04 1.19 7.22
N GLY A 86 13.02 2.00 6.87
CA GLY A 86 14.24 1.55 6.20
C GLY A 86 15.27 1.04 7.20
N ARG A 87 16.06 0.05 6.77
CA ARG A 87 17.18 -0.53 7.53
C ARG A 87 18.48 -0.47 6.73
N ASN A 88 18.62 0.54 5.87
CA ASN A 88 19.75 0.74 4.96
C ASN A 88 19.97 -0.42 3.98
N ASN A 89 18.88 -0.98 3.46
CA ASN A 89 18.90 -2.04 2.45
C ASN A 89 18.48 -1.47 1.09
N ARG A 90 19.15 -1.87 0.02
CA ARG A 90 18.89 -1.38 -1.36
C ARG A 90 17.68 -2.02 -2.02
N HIS A 91 16.81 -2.64 -1.24
CA HIS A 91 15.54 -3.16 -1.72
C HIS A 91 14.68 -2.01 -2.29
N THR A 92 13.82 -2.32 -3.24
CA THR A 92 12.93 -1.34 -3.87
C THR A 92 11.49 -1.64 -3.50
N LEU A 93 10.80 -0.62 -2.99
CA LEU A 93 9.37 -0.67 -2.70
C LEU A 93 8.56 -0.28 -3.93
N LYS A 94 7.59 -1.12 -4.27
CA LYS A 94 6.60 -0.90 -5.31
C LYS A 94 5.20 -0.97 -4.71
N LEU A 95 4.32 -0.11 -5.20
CA LEU A 95 2.90 -0.13 -4.94
C LEU A 95 2.22 -0.98 -6.03
N LEU A 96 1.35 -1.90 -5.62
CA LEU A 96 0.49 -2.66 -6.51
C LEU A 96 -0.91 -2.06 -6.49
N ILE A 97 -1.40 -1.65 -7.65
CA ILE A 97 -2.77 -1.14 -7.78
C ILE A 97 -3.51 -1.82 -8.93
N SER A 98 -4.82 -1.89 -8.80
CA SER A 98 -5.74 -2.22 -9.89
C SER A 98 -6.47 -0.96 -10.34
N ASP A 99 -6.51 -0.76 -11.65
CA ASP A 99 -7.25 0.32 -12.29
C ASP A 99 -8.77 0.08 -12.22
N TYR A 100 -9.54 1.01 -12.81
CA TYR A 100 -10.99 0.92 -12.90
C TYR A 100 -11.50 -0.39 -13.54
N PHE A 101 -10.81 -0.87 -14.57
CA PHE A 101 -11.15 -2.08 -15.31
C PHE A 101 -10.60 -3.36 -14.66
N GLY A 102 -9.84 -3.25 -13.58
CA GLY A 102 -9.17 -4.35 -12.89
C GLY A 102 -7.81 -4.75 -13.47
N ASN A 103 -7.23 -3.96 -14.36
CA ASN A 103 -5.86 -4.15 -14.82
C ASN A 103 -4.89 -3.77 -13.71
N ARG A 104 -3.91 -4.64 -13.45
CA ARG A 104 -2.89 -4.42 -12.43
C ARG A 104 -1.74 -3.59 -12.97
N ALA A 105 -1.30 -2.62 -12.18
CA ALA A 105 -0.11 -1.81 -12.41
C ALA A 105 0.82 -1.86 -11.20
N GLU A 106 2.13 -1.88 -11.48
CA GLU A 106 3.16 -1.71 -10.46
C GLU A 106 3.75 -0.30 -10.56
N ILE A 107 3.75 0.45 -9.47
CA ILE A 107 4.34 1.80 -9.42
C ILE A 107 5.51 1.80 -8.44
N THR A 108 6.69 2.17 -8.90
CA THR A 108 7.89 2.25 -8.05
C THR A 108 7.79 3.44 -7.10
N MET A 109 7.83 3.18 -5.79
CA MET A 109 7.86 4.23 -4.76
C MET A 109 9.29 4.69 -4.45
N GLY A 110 10.26 3.78 -4.53
CA GLY A 110 11.68 4.11 -4.36
C GLY A 110 12.48 3.04 -3.62
N SER A 111 13.75 3.36 -3.34
CA SER A 111 14.66 2.47 -2.61
C SER A 111 14.52 2.63 -1.09
N LEU A 112 14.70 1.52 -0.37
CA LEU A 112 14.66 1.42 1.09
C LEU A 112 16.03 1.66 1.76
N ASN A 113 16.95 2.30 1.03
CA ASN A 113 18.30 2.64 1.48
C ASN A 113 18.32 3.89 2.38
N PHE A 114 17.59 3.81 3.48
CA PHE A 114 17.56 4.81 4.55
C PHE A 114 17.37 4.10 5.89
N THR A 115 17.60 4.80 6.99
CA THR A 115 17.46 4.25 8.34
C THR A 115 16.33 4.96 9.07
N GLY A 116 15.44 4.19 9.69
CA GLY A 116 14.31 4.73 10.45
C GLY A 116 13.07 4.96 9.59
N TRP A 117 12.10 5.65 10.17
CA TRP A 117 10.84 5.97 9.52
C TRP A 117 11.02 7.01 8.43
N LYS A 118 10.45 6.77 7.26
CA LYS A 118 10.36 7.75 6.18
C LYS A 118 9.02 7.62 5.49
N LYS A 119 8.39 8.77 5.22
CA LYS A 119 7.20 8.85 4.38
C LYS A 119 7.59 8.67 2.91
N MET A 120 7.12 7.59 2.30
CA MET A 120 7.30 7.31 0.89
C MET A 120 6.02 7.72 0.16
N THR A 121 6.13 8.64 -0.79
CA THR A 121 5.00 9.18 -1.54
C THR A 121 5.20 8.91 -3.03
N VAL A 122 4.14 8.50 -3.70
CA VAL A 122 4.12 8.27 -5.14
C VAL A 122 2.91 8.93 -5.78
N ALA A 123 3.09 9.52 -6.94
CA ALA A 123 2.00 10.04 -7.75
C ALA A 123 1.42 8.92 -8.63
N ILE A 124 0.11 8.92 -8.82
CA ILE A 124 -0.55 7.96 -9.69
C ILE A 124 -0.40 8.45 -11.14
N PRO A 125 0.24 7.66 -12.03
CA PRO A 125 0.41 8.05 -13.41
C PRO A 125 -0.93 8.22 -14.14
N PRO A 126 -1.04 9.17 -15.10
CA PRO A 126 -2.28 9.45 -15.82
C PRO A 126 -2.71 8.32 -16.77
N HIS A 127 -1.82 7.37 -17.09
CA HIS A 127 -2.18 6.20 -17.91
C HIS A 127 -2.99 5.15 -17.14
N ILE A 128 -3.11 5.29 -15.81
CA ILE A 128 -3.90 4.41 -14.98
C ILE A 128 -5.31 4.96 -14.95
N ILE A 129 -6.23 4.21 -15.54
CA ILE A 129 -7.59 4.67 -15.75
C ILE A 129 -8.36 4.56 -14.42
N GLN A 130 -8.91 5.69 -13.96
CA GLN A 130 -9.65 5.78 -12.70
C GLN A 130 -11.14 6.10 -12.89
N ARG A 131 -11.53 6.51 -14.09
CA ARG A 131 -12.92 6.84 -14.43
C ARG A 131 -13.22 6.52 -15.88
N ASP A 132 -14.48 6.21 -16.13
CA ASP A 132 -15.05 6.09 -17.47
C ASP A 132 -16.27 7.02 -17.56
N TYR A 133 -16.35 7.80 -18.65
CA TYR A 133 -17.47 8.71 -18.89
C TYR A 133 -18.79 7.94 -19.12
N HIS A 134 -18.72 6.71 -19.63
CA HIS A 134 -19.89 5.89 -19.87
C HIS A 134 -20.41 5.18 -18.61
N HIS A 135 -19.57 5.02 -17.59
CA HIS A 135 -19.89 4.29 -16.35
C HIS A 135 -19.47 5.11 -15.13
N ALA A 136 -20.15 6.24 -14.92
CA ALA A 136 -19.90 7.15 -13.79
C ALA A 136 -20.19 6.52 -12.41
N ASN A 137 -20.83 5.35 -12.37
CA ASN A 137 -21.33 4.75 -11.13
C ASN A 137 -20.26 4.08 -10.27
N ARG A 138 -19.07 3.85 -10.83
CA ARG A 138 -17.89 3.36 -10.11
C ARG A 138 -16.72 4.22 -10.55
N MET A 139 -15.94 4.76 -9.62
CA MET A 139 -14.71 5.49 -9.91
C MET A 139 -13.64 5.11 -8.89
N GLY A 140 -12.39 5.37 -9.26
CA GLY A 140 -11.22 5.19 -8.43
C GLY A 140 -10.38 3.97 -8.76
N ILE A 141 -9.48 3.66 -7.84
CA ILE A 141 -8.48 2.60 -7.96
C ILE A 141 -8.55 1.69 -6.74
N ARG A 142 -7.95 0.50 -6.84
CA ARG A 142 -7.80 -0.39 -5.68
C ARG A 142 -6.33 -0.60 -5.38
N VAL A 143 -5.95 -0.48 -4.12
CA VAL A 143 -4.62 -0.86 -3.65
C VAL A 143 -4.63 -2.35 -3.33
N ASP A 144 -3.91 -3.10 -4.15
CA ASP A 144 -3.75 -4.56 -4.01
C ASP A 144 -2.64 -4.92 -3.02
N GLY A 145 -1.76 -3.98 -2.70
CA GLY A 145 -0.74 -4.13 -1.67
C GLY A 145 0.61 -3.55 -2.09
N PHE A 146 1.66 -4.06 -1.47
CA PHE A 146 3.03 -3.64 -1.72
C PHE A 146 3.87 -4.81 -2.21
N LYS A 147 4.79 -4.53 -3.12
CA LYS A 147 5.79 -5.46 -3.61
C LYS A 147 7.16 -4.94 -3.26
N ILE A 148 8.01 -5.81 -2.73
CA ILE A 148 9.39 -5.49 -2.40
C ILE A 148 10.27 -6.30 -3.34
N LEU A 149 11.05 -5.59 -4.15
CA LEU A 149 12.11 -6.17 -4.96
C LEU A 149 13.39 -6.19 -4.15
N CYS A 150 13.91 -7.38 -3.86
CA CYS A 150 15.09 -7.53 -3.03
C CYS A 150 16.37 -7.45 -3.87
N ASP A 151 17.34 -6.70 -3.38
CA ASP A 151 18.68 -6.62 -3.96
C ASP A 151 19.49 -7.87 -3.56
N PRO A 152 20.10 -8.59 -4.51
CA PRO A 152 20.80 -9.85 -4.25
C PRO A 152 21.97 -9.73 -3.28
N VAL A 153 22.56 -8.54 -3.13
CA VAL A 153 23.66 -8.31 -2.18
C VAL A 153 23.12 -8.19 -0.75
N ASP A 154 21.89 -7.72 -0.59
CA ASP A 154 21.25 -7.47 0.71
C ASP A 154 20.26 -8.60 1.10
N THR A 155 20.18 -9.70 0.33
CA THR A 155 19.30 -10.87 0.59
C THR A 155 19.99 -11.95 1.41
N TYR A 156 20.37 -11.64 2.64
CA TYR A 156 20.95 -12.61 3.56
C TYR A 156 20.37 -12.47 4.97
N GLY A 157 20.21 -13.61 5.66
CA GLY A 157 19.68 -13.64 7.02
C GLY A 157 18.23 -13.17 7.11
N ASP A 158 17.95 -12.42 8.18
CA ASP A 158 16.61 -11.91 8.48
C ASP A 158 16.48 -10.46 8.05
N TYR A 159 15.42 -10.15 7.32
CA TYR A 159 15.01 -8.81 6.96
C TYR A 159 13.71 -8.42 7.65
N TYR A 160 13.68 -7.21 8.19
CA TYR A 160 12.52 -6.65 8.86
C TYR A 160 12.13 -5.34 8.19
N ILE A 161 10.86 -5.23 7.81
CA ILE A 161 10.25 -4.02 7.28
C ILE A 161 8.96 -3.74 8.04
N TYR A 162 8.68 -2.45 8.23
CA TYR A 162 7.51 -2.00 8.96
C TYR A 162 6.76 -0.99 8.11
N PHE A 163 5.44 -1.11 8.09
CA PHE A 163 4.53 -0.21 7.40
C PHE A 163 3.57 0.41 8.39
N ASP A 164 3.27 1.68 8.17
CA ASP A 164 2.27 2.40 8.93
C ASP A 164 1.62 3.50 8.07
N ASP A 165 0.46 3.97 8.51
CA ASP A 165 -0.18 5.20 8.05
C ASP A 165 -0.21 5.37 6.52
N MET A 166 -0.87 4.44 5.85
CA MET A 166 -1.13 4.57 4.42
C MET A 166 -2.24 5.59 4.19
N ARG A 167 -1.95 6.64 3.41
CA ARG A 167 -2.89 7.71 3.05
C ARG A 167 -2.94 7.90 1.55
N ALA A 168 -4.11 8.27 1.05
CA ALA A 168 -4.32 8.64 -0.34
C ALA A 168 -4.91 10.05 -0.42
N VAL A 169 -4.45 10.85 -1.36
CA VAL A 169 -5.04 12.15 -1.67
C VAL A 169 -5.88 11.99 -2.92
N THR A 170 -7.19 12.14 -2.77
CA THR A 170 -8.18 11.94 -3.82
C THR A 170 -8.94 13.22 -4.11
N ASP A 171 -9.47 13.31 -5.32
CA ASP A 171 -10.40 14.34 -5.73
C ASP A 171 -11.80 13.74 -5.79
N LEU A 172 -12.67 14.15 -4.86
CA LEU A 172 -14.04 13.66 -4.70
C LEU A 172 -15.07 14.58 -5.37
N TYR A 173 -14.65 15.66 -6.04
CA TYR A 173 -15.57 16.67 -6.58
C TYR A 173 -16.66 16.07 -7.48
N SER A 174 -16.29 15.09 -8.31
CA SER A 174 -17.22 14.41 -9.22
C SER A 174 -18.22 13.49 -8.52
N GLU A 175 -17.94 13.06 -7.29
CA GLU A 175 -18.85 12.25 -6.48
C GLU A 175 -19.81 13.15 -5.69
N GLU A 176 -19.30 14.23 -5.11
CA GLU A 176 -20.12 15.22 -4.39
C GLU A 176 -21.08 15.98 -5.31
N SER A 177 -20.72 16.17 -6.58
CA SER A 177 -21.57 16.84 -7.57
C SER A 177 -22.65 15.93 -8.18
N ARG A 178 -22.79 14.68 -7.71
CA ARG A 178 -23.86 13.79 -8.20
C ARG A 178 -25.20 14.22 -7.61
N ASP A 179 -26.22 14.28 -8.45
CA ASP A 179 -27.58 14.54 -7.99
C ASP A 179 -28.03 13.41 -7.05
N VAL A 180 -28.49 13.78 -5.86
CA VAL A 180 -28.91 12.84 -4.80
C VAL A 180 -30.08 11.95 -5.25
N ASP A 181 -30.84 12.37 -6.27
CA ASP A 181 -31.99 11.68 -6.86
C ASP A 181 -31.63 10.79 -8.05
N ASP A 182 -30.35 10.71 -8.44
CA ASP A 182 -29.92 9.92 -9.59
C ASP A 182 -29.92 8.40 -9.26
N MET A 183 -30.60 7.61 -10.09
CA MET A 183 -30.74 6.17 -9.86
C MET A 183 -29.44 5.44 -10.21
N GLN A 184 -29.00 4.54 -9.32
CA GLN A 184 -27.83 3.70 -9.62
C GLN A 184 -28.22 2.56 -10.58
N ASP A 185 -27.83 2.69 -11.85
CA ASP A 185 -28.01 1.66 -12.89
C ASP A 185 -27.01 0.50 -12.72
N SER A 186 -27.05 -0.17 -11.57
CA SER A 186 -26.26 -1.38 -11.30
C SER A 186 -27.17 -2.52 -10.83
N TRP A 187 -27.89 -3.14 -11.77
CA TRP A 187 -28.60 -4.40 -11.55
C TRP A 187 -27.70 -5.63 -11.81
#